data_AF-A0AAD2CVQ3-F1
#
_entry.id   AF-A0AAD2CVQ3-F1
#
_cell.length_a   1.000
_cell.length_b   1.000
_cell.length_c   1.000
_cell.angle_alpha   90.00
_cell.angle_beta   90.00
_cell.angle_gamma   90.00
#
_symmetry.space_group_name_H-M   'P 1'
#
loop_
_entity.id
_entity.type
_entity.pdbx_description
1 polymer ?
#
loop_
_entity_poly.entity_id
_entity_poly.type
_entity_poly.pdbx_seq_one_letter_code
_entity_poly.pdbx_strand_id
1 'polypeptide(L)'
;MKDFGGDSLDVALTLNCIGDVLLREGRRDQALEQHKRALDIQLKKVGEKHLNTANTYKYIGIALLKQNDDEKAEETLRKALDIMDDLPAKSSDLMDVSQHLSGALQFQGKFSEAIKIQKAVLSKLLQSHGEDYPEVAVAYAGIAGMLADQNRFDDALQMLDKSIQVCYRLKGQGPCIKGILA
;
A
#
# COMPACT_ATOMS: atom_id res chain seq x y z
N MET A 1 3.28 -35.91 22.44
CA MET A 1 3.63 -35.66 21.02
C MET A 1 4.27 -34.28 20.95
N LYS A 2 5.53 -34.18 20.54
CA LYS A 2 6.15 -32.88 20.23
C LYS A 2 5.54 -32.41 18.90
N ASP A 3 4.88 -31.27 18.94
CA ASP A 3 4.29 -30.61 17.79
C ASP A 3 5.41 -30.17 16.82
N PHE A 4 5.56 -30.90 15.71
CA PHE A 4 6.58 -30.62 14.71
C PHE A 4 6.11 -29.47 13.80
N GLY A 5 6.31 -28.23 14.26
CA GLY A 5 6.63 -27.08 13.40
C GLY A 5 5.57 -26.55 12.41
N GLY A 6 4.39 -27.18 12.29
CA GLY A 6 3.33 -26.75 11.36
C GLY A 6 2.77 -25.36 11.65
N ASP A 7 2.77 -24.95 12.92
CA ASP A 7 2.36 -23.63 13.38
C ASP A 7 3.58 -22.80 13.81
N SER A 8 4.60 -22.68 12.96
CA SER A 8 5.74 -21.78 13.18
C SER A 8 5.60 -20.50 12.33
N LEU A 9 6.22 -19.41 12.79
CA LEU A 9 6.23 -18.16 12.01
C LEU A 9 6.96 -18.33 10.66
N ASP A 10 7.96 -19.22 10.59
CA ASP A 10 8.65 -19.54 9.34
C ASP A 10 7.73 -20.22 8.31
N VAL A 11 6.83 -21.11 8.79
CA VAL A 11 5.80 -21.69 7.93
C VAL A 11 4.83 -20.61 7.44
N ALA A 12 4.39 -19.68 8.30
CA ALA A 12 3.53 -18.59 7.87
C ALA A 12 4.18 -17.68 6.81
N LEU A 13 5.46 -17.35 6.97
CA LEU A 13 6.23 -16.60 5.96
C LEU A 13 6.30 -17.37 4.64
N THR A 14 6.57 -18.68 4.71
CA THR A 14 6.63 -19.55 3.52
C THR A 14 5.28 -19.62 2.81
N LEU A 15 4.17 -19.75 3.56
CA LEU A 15 2.82 -19.75 3.02
C LEU A 15 2.50 -18.43 2.29
N ASN A 16 2.94 -17.29 2.84
CA ASN A 16 2.81 -16.01 2.15
C ASN A 16 3.59 -15.96 0.83
N CYS A 17 4.81 -16.49 0.81
CA CYS A 17 5.60 -16.58 -0.43
C CYS A 17 4.91 -17.49 -1.47
N ILE A 18 4.36 -18.64 -1.04
CA ILE A 18 3.59 -19.53 -1.92
C ILE A 18 2.37 -18.79 -2.48
N GLY A 19 1.64 -18.05 -1.62
CA GLY A 19 0.49 -17.25 -2.02
C GLY A 19 0.84 -16.22 -3.09
N ASP A 20 1.95 -15.49 -2.93
CA ASP A 20 2.41 -14.51 -3.93
C ASP A 20 2.74 -15.17 -5.28
N VAL A 21 3.43 -16.32 -5.26
CA VAL A 21 3.74 -17.07 -6.49
C VAL A 21 2.46 -17.56 -7.19
N LEU A 22 1.51 -18.11 -6.42
CA LEU A 22 0.21 -18.55 -6.96
C LEU A 22 -0.58 -17.38 -7.56
N LEU A 23 -0.53 -16.20 -6.93
CA LEU A 23 -1.21 -15.02 -7.43
C LEU A 23 -0.63 -14.55 -8.78
N ARG A 24 0.70 -14.60 -8.93
CA ARG A 24 1.39 -14.32 -10.21
C ARG A 24 1.06 -15.34 -11.30
N GLU A 25 0.82 -16.59 -10.92
CA GLU A 25 0.34 -17.66 -11.83
C GLU A 25 -1.17 -17.51 -12.16
N GLY A 26 -1.88 -16.58 -11.53
CA GLY A 26 -3.32 -16.38 -11.72
C GLY A 26 -4.21 -17.32 -10.90
N ARG A 27 -3.64 -18.13 -10.00
CA ARG A 27 -4.34 -19.08 -9.13
C ARG A 27 -4.84 -18.40 -7.85
N ARG A 28 -5.76 -17.44 -8.04
CA ARG A 28 -6.22 -16.49 -7.01
C ARG A 28 -6.81 -17.16 -5.77
N ASP A 29 -7.66 -18.17 -5.93
CA ASP A 29 -8.33 -18.84 -4.81
C ASP A 29 -7.33 -19.57 -3.90
N GLN A 30 -6.36 -20.25 -4.52
CA GLN A 30 -5.32 -20.97 -3.79
C GLN A 30 -4.34 -20.00 -3.12
N ALA A 31 -4.04 -18.87 -3.75
CA ALA A 31 -3.24 -17.81 -3.12
C ALA A 31 -3.93 -17.28 -1.86
N LEU A 32 -5.22 -16.95 -1.96
CA LEU A 32 -6.03 -16.49 -0.84
C LEU A 32 -6.07 -17.53 0.30
N GLU A 33 -6.21 -18.81 -0.03
CA GLU A 33 -6.15 -19.90 0.96
C GLU A 33 -4.80 -19.93 1.70
N GLN A 34 -3.67 -19.84 0.99
CA GLN A 34 -2.35 -19.85 1.64
C GLN A 34 -2.15 -18.63 2.54
N HIS A 35 -2.57 -17.44 2.10
CA HIS A 35 -2.48 -16.24 2.92
C HIS A 35 -3.38 -16.31 4.17
N LYS A 36 -4.59 -16.87 4.07
CA LYS A 36 -5.46 -17.09 5.24
C LYS A 36 -4.84 -18.07 6.24
N ARG A 37 -4.24 -19.16 5.76
CA ARG A 37 -3.49 -20.10 6.63
C ARG A 37 -2.31 -19.41 7.31
N ALA A 38 -1.56 -18.57 6.60
CA ALA A 38 -0.49 -17.78 7.19
C ALA A 38 -1.01 -16.83 8.27
N LEU A 39 -2.15 -16.18 8.01
CA LEU A 39 -2.79 -15.26 8.95
C LEU A 39 -3.19 -15.98 10.24
N ASP A 40 -3.83 -17.15 10.14
CA ASP A 40 -4.25 -17.94 11.30
C ASP A 40 -3.08 -18.32 12.21
N ILE A 41 -1.94 -18.71 11.61
CA ILE A 41 -0.72 -19.01 12.37
C ILE A 41 -0.19 -17.75 13.07
N GLN A 42 -0.12 -16.62 12.36
CA GLN A 42 0.40 -15.37 12.92
C GLN A 42 -0.50 -14.82 14.04
N LEU A 43 -1.81 -14.86 13.86
CA LEU A 43 -2.77 -14.47 14.90
C LEU A 43 -2.60 -15.31 16.17
N LYS A 44 -2.37 -16.62 16.06
CA LYS A 44 -2.11 -17.49 17.21
C LYS A 44 -0.75 -17.24 17.88
N LYS A 45 0.28 -16.89 17.10
CA LYS A 45 1.68 -16.86 17.59
C LYS A 45 2.12 -15.48 18.06
N VAL A 46 1.72 -14.43 17.35
CA VAL A 46 2.14 -13.04 17.61
C VAL A 46 0.96 -12.07 17.75
N GLY A 47 -0.27 -12.51 17.45
CA GLY A 47 -1.46 -11.70 17.59
C GLY A 47 -1.70 -10.72 16.44
N GLU A 48 -2.69 -9.85 16.62
CA GLU A 48 -3.09 -8.87 15.60
C GLU A 48 -2.05 -7.76 15.41
N LYS A 49 -1.48 -7.23 16.50
CA LYS A 49 -0.56 -6.09 16.49
C LYS A 49 0.88 -6.52 16.18
N HIS A 50 1.10 -7.03 14.97
CA HIS A 50 2.43 -7.43 14.50
C HIS A 50 2.61 -7.16 13.00
N LEU A 51 3.78 -6.68 12.58
CA LEU A 51 4.05 -6.31 11.17
C LEU A 51 3.88 -7.49 10.20
N ASN A 52 4.27 -8.70 10.60
CA ASN A 52 4.02 -9.90 9.78
C ASN A 52 2.51 -10.15 9.58
N THR A 53 1.69 -9.97 10.61
CA THR A 53 0.22 -10.09 10.53
C THR A 53 -0.35 -9.02 9.59
N ALA A 54 0.11 -7.77 9.70
CA ALA A 54 -0.30 -6.69 8.82
C ALA A 54 0.07 -6.94 7.35
N ASN A 55 1.29 -7.45 7.08
CA ASN A 55 1.70 -7.83 5.74
C ASN A 55 0.83 -8.94 5.16
N THR A 56 0.41 -9.91 5.97
CA THR A 56 -0.51 -10.96 5.51
C THR A 56 -1.89 -10.40 5.18
N TYR A 57 -2.43 -9.50 6.00
CA TYR A 57 -3.66 -8.78 5.65
C TYR A 57 -3.52 -8.03 4.31
N LYS A 58 -2.39 -7.35 4.08
CA LYS A 58 -2.10 -6.71 2.78
C LYS A 58 -2.18 -7.73 1.63
N TYR A 59 -1.51 -8.87 1.73
CA TYR A 59 -1.54 -9.89 0.68
C TYR A 59 -2.94 -10.46 0.43
N ILE A 60 -3.73 -10.69 1.49
CA ILE A 60 -5.14 -11.09 1.37
C ILE A 60 -5.93 -10.03 0.62
N GLY A 61 -5.77 -8.75 0.97
CA GLY A 61 -6.43 -7.64 0.31
C GLY A 61 -6.11 -7.56 -1.19
N ILE A 62 -4.84 -7.73 -1.56
CA ILE A 62 -4.41 -7.76 -2.96
C ILE A 62 -5.03 -8.95 -3.71
N ALA A 63 -5.06 -10.13 -3.10
CA ALA A 63 -5.69 -11.31 -3.70
C ALA A 63 -7.20 -11.10 -3.94
N LEU A 64 -7.89 -10.45 -3.01
CA LEU A 64 -9.32 -10.09 -3.13
C LEU A 64 -9.57 -9.08 -4.26
N LEU A 65 -8.71 -8.05 -4.42
CA LEU A 65 -8.79 -7.14 -5.57
C LEU A 65 -8.67 -7.89 -6.90
N LYS A 66 -7.77 -8.87 -6.98
CA LYS A 66 -7.63 -9.68 -8.19
C LYS A 66 -8.85 -10.56 -8.45
N GLN A 67 -9.69 -10.83 -7.46
CA GLN A 67 -10.97 -11.52 -7.58
C GLN A 67 -12.17 -10.57 -7.82
N ASN A 68 -11.94 -9.25 -7.85
CA ASN A 68 -12.98 -8.21 -7.90
C ASN A 68 -13.89 -8.19 -6.66
N ASP A 69 -13.40 -8.65 -5.50
CA ASP A 69 -14.08 -8.51 -4.21
C ASP A 69 -13.60 -7.24 -3.51
N ASP A 70 -13.93 -6.09 -4.12
CA ASP A 70 -13.38 -4.78 -3.76
C ASP A 70 -13.77 -4.33 -2.34
N GLU A 71 -14.97 -4.70 -1.87
CA GLU A 71 -15.45 -4.39 -0.52
C GLU A 71 -14.61 -5.09 0.56
N LYS A 72 -14.42 -6.41 0.43
CA LYS A 72 -13.57 -7.15 1.39
C LYS A 72 -12.11 -6.76 1.27
N ALA A 73 -11.65 -6.46 0.06
CA ALA A 73 -10.30 -5.95 -0.16
C ALA A 73 -10.06 -4.64 0.59
N GLU A 74 -11.01 -3.69 0.50
CA GLU A 74 -10.93 -2.41 1.22
C GLU A 74 -10.85 -2.63 2.74
N GLU A 75 -11.76 -3.43 3.31
CA GLU A 75 -11.76 -3.74 4.75
C GLU A 75 -10.41 -4.34 5.18
N THR A 76 -9.92 -5.31 4.43
CA THR A 76 -8.67 -6.03 4.74
C THR A 76 -7.45 -5.10 4.64
N LEU A 77 -7.39 -4.26 3.60
CA LEU A 77 -6.29 -3.32 3.39
C LEU A 77 -6.30 -2.18 4.41
N ARG A 78 -7.48 -1.72 4.86
CA ARG A 78 -7.58 -0.79 6.00
C ARG A 78 -7.02 -1.40 7.26
N LYS A 79 -7.40 -2.65 7.57
CA LYS A 79 -6.86 -3.33 8.75
C LYS A 79 -5.33 -3.47 8.69
N ALA A 80 -4.78 -3.77 7.51
CA ALA A 80 -3.33 -3.80 7.32
C ALA A 80 -2.69 -2.41 7.54
N LEU A 81 -3.27 -1.37 6.95
CA LEU A 81 -2.80 0.01 7.09
C LEU A 81 -2.83 0.46 8.56
N ASP A 82 -3.95 0.27 9.27
CA ASP A 82 -4.12 0.68 10.66
C ASP A 82 -3.09 0.01 11.58
N ILE A 83 -2.82 -1.28 11.39
CA ILE A 83 -1.79 -1.99 12.17
C ILE A 83 -0.38 -1.47 11.84
N MET A 84 -0.09 -1.20 10.56
CA MET A 84 1.21 -0.62 10.17
C MET A 84 1.38 0.81 10.67
N ASP A 85 0.28 1.56 10.80
CA ASP A 85 0.25 2.94 11.28
C ASP A 85 0.54 3.04 12.78
N ASP A 86 0.06 2.05 13.55
CA ASP A 86 0.27 1.90 14.99
C ASP A 86 1.69 1.40 15.35
N LEU A 87 2.45 0.90 14.39
CA LEU A 87 3.73 0.24 14.59
C LEU A 87 4.87 0.99 13.88
N PRO A 88 6.15 0.75 14.23
CA PRO A 88 7.29 1.32 13.52
C PRO A 88 7.52 0.61 12.17
N ALA A 89 6.51 0.62 11.29
CA ALA A 89 6.60 0.08 9.94
C ALA A 89 7.53 0.95 9.09
N LYS A 90 8.16 0.34 8.06
CA LYS A 90 8.93 1.12 7.10
C LYS A 90 7.99 2.02 6.31
N SER A 91 8.45 3.22 6.00
CA SER A 91 7.72 4.16 5.15
C SER A 91 7.32 3.57 3.79
N SER A 92 8.18 2.71 3.22
CA SER A 92 7.88 1.96 2.00
C SER A 92 6.70 1.00 2.17
N ASP A 93 6.58 0.35 3.32
CA ASP A 93 5.51 -0.63 3.58
C ASP A 93 4.17 0.09 3.78
N LEU A 94 4.18 1.22 4.50
CA LEU A 94 3.01 2.10 4.67
C LEU A 94 2.55 2.67 3.33
N MET A 95 3.49 3.10 2.48
CA MET A 95 3.19 3.56 1.12
C MET A 95 2.54 2.45 0.29
N ASP A 96 3.15 1.26 0.25
CA ASP A 96 2.67 0.13 -0.53
C ASP A 96 1.24 -0.29 -0.17
N VAL A 97 0.93 -0.47 1.13
CA VAL A 97 -0.44 -0.83 1.54
C VAL A 97 -1.44 0.30 1.23
N SER A 98 -1.05 1.55 1.41
CA SER A 98 -1.91 2.70 1.11
C SER A 98 -2.23 2.84 -0.38
N GLN A 99 -1.29 2.48 -1.27
CA GLN A 99 -1.50 2.49 -2.72
C GLN A 99 -2.51 1.43 -3.13
N HIS A 100 -2.41 0.21 -2.59
CA HIS A 100 -3.39 -0.84 -2.83
C HIS A 100 -4.79 -0.45 -2.33
N LEU A 101 -4.89 0.12 -1.12
CA LEU A 101 -6.16 0.61 -0.59
C LEU A 101 -6.73 1.75 -1.46
N SER A 102 -5.89 2.68 -1.90
CA SER A 102 -6.30 3.79 -2.77
C SER A 102 -6.77 3.29 -4.13
N GLY A 103 -6.15 2.23 -4.67
CA GLY A 103 -6.61 1.56 -5.89
C GLY A 103 -7.98 0.90 -5.71
N ALA A 104 -8.17 0.18 -4.60
CA ALA A 104 -9.46 -0.41 -4.24
C ALA A 104 -10.58 0.64 -4.18
N LEU A 105 -10.30 1.78 -3.56
CA LEU A 105 -11.25 2.89 -3.45
C LEU A 105 -11.52 3.57 -4.80
N GLN A 106 -10.51 3.69 -5.67
CA GLN A 106 -10.68 4.22 -7.03
C GLN A 106 -11.63 3.36 -7.87
N PHE A 107 -11.48 2.02 -7.83
CA PHE A 107 -12.40 1.12 -8.54
C PHE A 107 -13.85 1.24 -8.07
N GLN A 108 -14.04 1.59 -6.80
CA GLN A 108 -15.35 1.88 -6.22
C GLN A 108 -15.85 3.32 -6.44
N GLY A 109 -15.08 4.18 -7.13
CA GLY A 109 -15.39 5.59 -7.32
C GLY A 109 -15.23 6.47 -6.08
N LYS A 110 -14.63 5.94 -4.99
CA LYS A 110 -14.39 6.63 -3.72
C LYS A 110 -13.12 7.51 -3.75
N PHE A 111 -12.95 8.30 -4.80
CA PHE A 111 -11.72 9.08 -5.06
C PHE A 111 -11.35 10.03 -3.91
N SER A 112 -12.33 10.74 -3.33
CA SER A 112 -12.10 11.67 -2.22
C SER A 112 -11.51 11.00 -0.99
N GLU A 113 -11.87 9.75 -0.74
CA GLU A 113 -11.37 8.97 0.37
C GLU A 113 -9.96 8.43 0.11
N ALA A 114 -9.72 7.94 -1.10
CA ALA A 114 -8.40 7.53 -1.56
C ALA A 114 -7.38 8.67 -1.47
N ILE A 115 -7.78 9.90 -1.86
CA ILE A 115 -6.96 11.12 -1.70
C ILE A 115 -6.65 11.41 -0.22
N LYS A 116 -7.63 11.23 0.68
CA LYS A 116 -7.40 11.46 2.12
C LYS A 116 -6.35 10.50 2.68
N ILE A 117 -6.42 9.22 2.31
CA ILE A 117 -5.44 8.21 2.73
C ILE A 117 -4.05 8.56 2.24
N GLN A 118 -3.88 8.86 0.95
CA GLN A 118 -2.57 9.23 0.42
C GLN A 118 -2.01 10.52 1.02
N LYS A 119 -2.87 11.52 1.29
CA LYS A 119 -2.44 12.75 1.99
C LYS A 119 -1.97 12.48 3.41
N ALA A 120 -2.60 11.56 4.13
CA ALA A 120 -2.18 11.18 5.48
C ALA A 120 -0.78 10.52 5.45
N VAL A 121 -0.55 9.57 4.52
CA VAL A 121 0.76 8.92 4.35
C VAL A 121 1.82 9.92 3.91
N LEU A 122 1.52 10.79 2.94
CA LEU A 122 2.41 11.88 2.52
C LEU A 122 2.81 12.78 3.70
N SER A 123 1.85 13.16 4.55
CA SER A 123 2.14 13.98 5.73
C SER A 123 3.14 13.30 6.66
N LYS A 124 3.04 11.98 6.84
CA LYS A 124 4.00 11.21 7.65
C LYS A 124 5.37 11.14 7.01
N LEU A 125 5.44 10.91 5.70
CA LEU A 125 6.71 10.91 4.97
C LEU A 125 7.45 12.24 5.12
N LEU A 126 6.73 13.35 4.93
CA LEU A 126 7.27 14.70 5.09
C LEU A 126 7.77 14.94 6.53
N GLN A 127 7.02 14.48 7.53
CA GLN A 127 7.42 14.64 8.94
C GLN A 127 8.65 13.80 9.30
N SER A 128 8.75 12.57 8.79
CA SER A 128 9.81 11.63 9.18
C SER A 128 11.10 11.80 8.37
N HIS A 129 10.98 12.12 7.08
CA HIS A 129 12.11 12.12 6.14
C HIS A 129 12.34 13.46 5.43
N GLY A 130 11.38 14.39 5.52
CA GLY A 130 11.42 15.66 4.81
C GLY A 130 10.95 15.57 3.35
N GLU A 131 11.10 16.68 2.62
CA GLU A 131 10.62 16.80 1.24
C GLU A 131 11.44 16.02 0.21
N ASP A 132 12.70 15.71 0.51
CA ASP A 132 13.64 15.09 -0.43
C ASP A 132 13.69 13.56 -0.26
N TYR A 133 12.58 12.95 0.17
CA TYR A 133 12.44 11.50 0.27
C TYR A 133 11.76 10.96 -1.00
N PRO A 134 12.29 9.91 -1.67
CA PRO A 134 11.77 9.43 -2.95
C PRO A 134 10.26 9.13 -2.96
N GLU A 135 9.73 8.55 -1.88
CA GLU A 135 8.31 8.20 -1.77
C GLU A 135 7.39 9.42 -1.66
N VAL A 136 7.90 10.61 -1.33
CA VAL A 136 7.12 11.87 -1.36
C VAL A 136 6.71 12.19 -2.80
N ALA A 137 7.60 11.99 -3.77
CA ALA A 137 7.29 12.17 -5.19
C ALA A 137 6.20 11.21 -5.66
N VAL A 138 6.31 9.94 -5.24
CA VAL A 138 5.33 8.89 -5.56
C VAL A 138 3.96 9.20 -4.98
N ALA A 139 3.91 9.67 -3.72
CA ALA A 139 2.67 10.07 -3.07
C ALA A 139 1.97 11.22 -3.80
N TYR A 140 2.72 12.26 -4.20
CA TYR A 140 2.17 13.35 -5.00
C TYR A 140 1.60 12.88 -6.35
N ALA A 141 2.32 12.01 -7.06
CA ALA A 141 1.83 11.46 -8.33
C ALA A 141 0.56 10.61 -8.15
N GLY A 142 0.50 9.81 -7.08
CA GLY A 142 -0.70 9.04 -6.74
C GLY A 142 -1.91 9.94 -6.46
N ILE A 143 -1.72 11.02 -5.69
CA ILE A 143 -2.77 12.02 -5.44
C ILE A 143 -3.22 12.69 -6.74
N ALA A 144 -2.29 12.99 -7.65
CA ALA A 144 -2.60 13.60 -8.94
C ALA A 144 -3.52 12.72 -9.80
N GLY A 145 -3.23 11.41 -9.88
CA GLY A 145 -4.08 10.47 -10.62
C GLY A 145 -5.52 10.49 -10.13
N MET A 146 -5.71 10.41 -8.82
CA MET A 146 -7.05 10.44 -8.21
C MET A 146 -7.77 11.78 -8.38
N LEU A 147 -7.03 12.90 -8.42
CA LEU A 147 -7.59 14.22 -8.73
C LEU A 147 -8.04 14.30 -10.20
N ALA A 148 -7.26 13.73 -11.12
CA ALA A 148 -7.62 13.67 -12.53
C ALA A 148 -8.89 12.82 -12.76
N ASP A 149 -9.05 11.71 -12.03
CA ASP A 149 -10.28 10.91 -12.06
C ASP A 149 -11.52 11.70 -11.58
N GLN A 150 -11.32 12.72 -10.75
CA GLN A 150 -12.36 13.68 -10.35
C GLN A 150 -12.53 14.87 -11.31
N ASN A 151 -11.88 14.88 -12.47
CA ASN A 151 -11.79 16.01 -13.40
C ASN A 151 -11.18 17.29 -12.78
N ARG A 152 -10.42 17.16 -11.68
CA ARG A 152 -9.73 18.27 -11.02
C ARG A 152 -8.32 18.45 -11.60
N PHE A 153 -8.27 18.76 -12.89
CA PHE A 153 -7.02 18.75 -13.65
C PHE A 153 -5.99 19.77 -13.15
N ASP A 154 -6.41 20.97 -12.75
CA ASP A 154 -5.49 21.98 -12.21
C ASP A 154 -4.83 21.52 -10.91
N ASP A 155 -5.61 20.91 -10.01
CA ASP A 155 -5.08 20.36 -8.77
C ASP A 155 -4.13 19.17 -9.04
N ALA A 156 -4.47 18.32 -10.01
CA ALA A 156 -3.64 17.20 -10.43
C ALA A 156 -2.29 17.69 -10.98
N LEU A 157 -2.30 18.70 -11.84
CA LEU A 157 -1.10 19.32 -12.40
C LEU A 157 -0.22 19.95 -11.31
N GLN A 158 -0.83 20.61 -10.32
CA GLN A 158 -0.09 21.12 -9.16
C GLN A 158 0.60 20.00 -8.36
N MET A 159 -0.05 18.85 -8.18
CA MET A 159 0.56 17.72 -7.50
C MET A 159 1.69 17.09 -8.34
N LEU A 160 1.53 16.99 -9.65
CA LEU A 160 2.58 16.50 -10.54
C LEU A 160 3.80 17.44 -10.56
N ASP A 161 3.60 18.75 -10.54
CA ASP A 161 4.70 19.71 -10.41
C ASP A 161 5.48 19.46 -9.12
N LYS A 162 4.79 19.33 -7.97
CA LYS A 162 5.45 18.97 -6.70
C LYS A 162 6.22 17.65 -6.78
N SER A 163 5.65 16.62 -7.41
CA SER A 163 6.32 15.32 -7.61
C SER A 163 7.62 15.47 -8.40
N ILE A 164 7.58 16.25 -9.50
CA ILE A 164 8.75 16.53 -10.33
C ILE A 164 9.81 17.33 -9.56
N GLN A 165 9.40 18.34 -8.78
CA GLN A 165 10.34 19.13 -7.97
C GLN A 165 11.14 18.25 -6.99
N VAL A 166 10.49 17.28 -6.33
CA VAL A 166 11.17 16.30 -5.47
C VAL A 166 12.18 15.47 -6.27
N CYS A 167 11.78 14.97 -7.44
CA CYS A 167 12.66 14.18 -8.30
C CYS A 167 13.90 14.97 -8.76
N TYR A 168 13.74 16.27 -9.04
CA TYR A 168 14.85 17.15 -9.41
C TYR A 168 15.83 17.39 -8.28
N ARG A 169 15.35 17.60 -7.05
CA ARG A 169 16.22 17.74 -5.87
C ARG A 169 17.02 16.45 -5.62
N LEU A 170 16.38 15.29 -5.76
CA LEU A 170 17.01 13.98 -5.58
C LEU A 170 18.12 13.66 -6.60
N LYS A 171 18.00 14.12 -7.85
CA LYS A 171 18.97 13.81 -8.92
C LYS A 171 20.21 14.73 -8.92
N GLY A 172 20.32 15.68 -8.00
CA GLY A 172 21.48 16.58 -7.90
C GLY A 172 21.66 17.58 -9.06
N GLN A 173 20.69 17.67 -9.98
CA GLN A 173 20.60 18.71 -11.01
C GLN A 173 19.13 19.04 -11.27
N GLY A 174 18.71 20.22 -10.85
CA GLY A 174 17.40 20.75 -11.21
C GLY A 174 17.32 21.16 -12.67
N PRO A 175 16.09 21.26 -13.19
CA PRO A 175 15.73 22.33 -14.11
C PRO A 175 14.56 23.17 -13.60
N CYS A 176 14.66 24.47 -13.88
CA CYS A 176 13.56 25.42 -13.93
C CYS A 176 12.36 24.83 -14.69
N ILE A 177 11.20 24.70 -14.04
CA ILE A 177 9.92 24.67 -14.76
C ILE A 177 9.36 26.09 -14.72
N LYS A 178 9.89 26.97 -15.58
CA LYS A 178 9.10 28.09 -16.06
C LYS A 178 8.43 27.62 -17.35
N GLY A 179 7.14 27.30 -17.28
CA GLY A 179 6.26 27.27 -18.46
C GLY A 179 5.74 25.91 -18.90
N ILE A 180 5.03 25.16 -18.04
CA ILE A 180 4.11 24.11 -18.51
C ILE A 180 2.64 24.59 -18.54
N LEU A 181 2.34 25.78 -18.00
CA LEU A 181 0.98 26.35 -18.03
C LEU A 181 0.94 27.80 -18.54
N ALA A 182 1.56 28.06 -19.69
CA ALA A 182 1.38 29.32 -20.43
C ALA A 182 0.51 29.08 -21.66
#